data_AF-A0A1F7RYI2-F1
#
_entry.id   AF-A0A1F7RYI2-F1
#
_cell.length_a   1.000
_cell.length_b   1.000
_cell.length_c   1.000
_cell.angle_alpha   90.00
_cell.angle_beta   90.00
_cell.angle_gamma   90.00
#
_symmetry.space_group_name_H-M   'P 1'
#
loop_
_entity.id
_entity.type
_entity.pdbx_description
1 polymer ?
#
loop_
_entity_poly.entity_id
_entity_poly.type
_entity_poly.pdbx_seq_one_letter_code
_entity_poly.pdbx_strand_id
1 'polypeptide(L)'
;MMRKKPQPPKPDKIRRITGSFGWIDHRFVRDGFMQLLKPTELLLYFFLATVADAKGISYYGEDTICYLLRIPYEHALRGTIAELVDRGLIAYKRGVFQVLPLPPKPSRGAQ
;
A
#
# COMPACT_ATOMS: atom_id res chain seq x y z
N MET A 1 -11.02 7.77 -34.11
CA MET A 1 -12.26 7.14 -33.61
C MET A 1 -12.31 7.29 -32.08
N MET A 2 -13.30 7.98 -31.51
CA MET A 2 -13.48 8.02 -30.06
C MET A 2 -13.95 6.65 -29.57
N ARG A 3 -13.15 6.01 -28.70
CA ARG A 3 -13.60 4.81 -27.99
C ARG A 3 -14.76 5.20 -27.08
N LYS A 4 -15.92 4.55 -27.26
CA LYS A 4 -17.07 4.69 -26.36
C LYS A 4 -16.60 4.33 -24.94
N LYS A 5 -16.88 5.17 -23.95
CA LYS A 5 -16.54 4.86 -22.55
C LYS A 5 -17.24 3.55 -22.15
N PRO A 6 -16.54 2.63 -21.48
CA PRO A 6 -17.17 1.39 -21.02
C PRO A 6 -18.27 1.69 -20.01
N GLN A 7 -19.40 0.99 -20.12
CA GLN A 7 -20.44 1.02 -19.09
C GLN A 7 -20.03 0.09 -17.94
N PRO A 8 -20.33 0.45 -16.67
CA PRO A 8 -20.10 -0.45 -15.55
C PRO A 8 -20.86 -1.78 -15.72
N PRO A 9 -20.23 -2.95 -15.50
CA PRO A 9 -20.92 -4.24 -15.61
C PRO A 9 -22.07 -4.43 -14.61
N LYS A 10 -22.09 -3.66 -13.50
CA LYS A 10 -23.17 -3.62 -12.50
C LYS A 10 -23.52 -2.16 -12.19
N PRO A 11 -24.34 -1.50 -13.02
CA PRO A 11 -24.69 -0.09 -12.86
C PRO A 11 -25.43 0.23 -11.55
N ASP A 12 -26.05 -0.77 -10.92
CA ASP A 12 -26.74 -0.71 -9.63
C ASP A 12 -25.79 -0.78 -8.42
N LYS A 13 -24.53 -1.20 -8.62
CA LYS A 13 -23.53 -1.41 -7.55
C LYS A 13 -22.30 -0.53 -7.74
N ILE A 14 -22.52 0.74 -8.03
CA ILE A 14 -21.43 1.72 -8.10
C ILE A 14 -20.88 1.96 -6.69
N ARG A 15 -19.59 1.65 -6.51
CA ARG A 15 -18.88 1.93 -5.27
C ARG A 15 -18.94 3.42 -4.95
N ARG A 16 -19.17 3.75 -3.69
CA ARG A 16 -19.06 5.11 -3.15
C ARG A 16 -18.02 5.11 -2.06
N ILE A 17 -17.29 6.22 -1.94
CA ILE A 17 -16.40 6.44 -0.81
C ILE A 17 -17.28 6.87 0.36
N THR A 18 -17.34 6.05 1.41
CA THR A 18 -18.11 6.34 2.62
C THR A 18 -17.14 6.44 3.79
N GLY A 19 -16.89 7.67 4.28
CA GLY A 19 -16.13 7.93 5.51
C GLY A 19 -14.62 7.65 5.50
N SER A 20 -13.94 7.52 4.36
CA SER A 20 -12.60 6.91 4.35
C SER A 20 -11.46 7.83 4.75
N PHE A 21 -10.65 7.35 5.70
CA PHE A 21 -9.21 7.52 5.66
C PHE A 21 -8.58 6.25 5.10
N GLY A 22 -7.50 6.41 4.34
CA GLY A 22 -6.93 5.39 3.48
C GLY A 22 -7.21 5.65 1.99
N TRP A 23 -6.16 5.92 1.23
CA TRP A 23 -6.21 6.14 -0.22
C TRP A 23 -4.90 5.64 -0.84
N ILE A 24 -4.96 5.26 -2.12
CA ILE A 24 -3.77 4.88 -2.88
C ILE A 24 -3.63 5.92 -3.99
N ASP A 25 -2.50 6.60 -4.05
CA ASP A 25 -2.21 7.54 -5.12
C ASP A 25 -2.22 6.81 -6.47
N HIS A 26 -2.94 7.37 -7.44
CA HIS A 26 -2.99 6.82 -8.80
C HIS A 26 -1.58 6.75 -9.44
N ARG A 27 -0.66 7.60 -8.99
CA ARG A 27 0.77 7.54 -9.32
C ARG A 27 1.43 6.21 -8.96
N PHE A 28 0.93 5.48 -7.97
CA PHE A 28 1.46 4.16 -7.61
C PHE A 28 1.49 3.19 -8.80
N VAL A 29 0.44 3.21 -9.61
CA VAL A 29 0.36 2.39 -10.83
C VAL A 29 0.95 3.14 -12.02
N ARG A 30 0.54 4.41 -12.20
CA ARG A 30 0.92 5.21 -13.38
C ARG A 30 2.43 5.42 -13.50
N ASP A 31 3.12 5.65 -12.38
CA ASP A 31 4.54 6.01 -12.37
C ASP A 31 5.45 4.79 -12.15
N GLY A 32 4.90 3.57 -12.07
CA GLY A 32 5.69 2.34 -12.09
C GLY A 32 6.08 1.75 -10.73
N PHE A 33 5.52 2.23 -9.61
CA PHE A 33 5.87 1.71 -8.27
C PHE A 33 5.47 0.25 -8.10
N MET A 34 4.27 -0.11 -8.55
CA MET A 34 3.75 -1.47 -8.42
C MET A 34 4.68 -2.52 -9.05
N GLN A 35 5.34 -2.18 -10.15
CA GLN A 35 6.20 -3.07 -10.93
C GLN A 35 7.56 -3.33 -10.26
N LEU A 36 7.98 -2.47 -9.34
CA LEU A 36 9.25 -2.62 -8.62
C LEU A 36 9.12 -3.36 -7.30
N LEU A 37 7.90 -3.63 -6.84
CA LEU A 37 7.63 -4.23 -5.54
C LEU A 37 7.37 -5.73 -5.65
N LYS A 38 7.89 -6.48 -4.68
CA LYS A 38 7.60 -7.90 -4.50
C LYS A 38 6.14 -8.07 -4.06
N PRO A 39 5.53 -9.26 -4.25
CA PRO A 39 4.15 -9.51 -3.85
C PRO A 39 3.84 -9.19 -2.37
N THR A 40 4.77 -9.50 -1.46
CA THR A 40 4.61 -9.20 -0.02
C THR A 40 4.68 -7.70 0.28
N GLU A 41 5.53 -6.97 -0.43
CA GLU A 41 5.66 -5.51 -0.32
C GLU A 41 4.38 -4.82 -0.83
N LEU A 42 3.83 -5.27 -1.95
CA LEU A 42 2.53 -4.82 -2.46
C LEU A 42 1.42 -5.09 -1.44
N LEU A 43 1.37 -6.30 -0.90
CA LEU A 43 0.35 -6.73 0.05
C LEU A 43 0.40 -5.88 1.32
N LEU A 44 1.59 -5.66 1.89
CA LEU A 44 1.78 -4.83 3.07
C LEU A 44 1.45 -3.36 2.79
N TYR A 45 1.95 -2.79 1.69
CA TYR A 45 1.68 -1.39 1.34
C TYR A 45 0.18 -1.13 1.17
N PHE A 46 -0.53 -2.00 0.44
CA PHE A 46 -1.98 -1.85 0.26
C PHE A 46 -2.75 -2.05 1.54
N PHE A 47 -2.36 -3.00 2.39
CA PHE A 47 -2.96 -3.17 3.71
C PHE A 47 -2.80 -1.90 4.55
N LEU A 48 -1.58 -1.35 4.65
CA LEU A 48 -1.34 -0.13 5.41
C LEU A 48 -2.15 1.04 4.82
N ALA A 49 -2.23 1.16 3.50
CA ALA A 49 -3.02 2.20 2.84
C ALA A 49 -4.55 2.06 3.07
N THR A 50 -5.06 0.86 3.40
CA THR A 50 -6.49 0.69 3.73
C THR A 50 -6.82 0.96 5.19
N VAL A 51 -5.88 0.75 6.10
CA VAL A 51 -6.11 0.88 7.55
C VAL A 51 -5.53 2.16 8.16
N ALA A 52 -4.77 2.93 7.38
CA ALA A 52 -4.16 4.17 7.84
C ALA A 52 -5.18 5.31 8.06
N ASP A 53 -4.87 6.17 9.02
CA ASP A 53 -5.62 7.40 9.27
C ASP A 53 -5.32 8.51 8.23
N ALA A 54 -5.86 9.71 8.47
CA ALA A 54 -5.67 10.90 7.61
C ALA A 54 -4.20 11.30 7.41
N LYS A 55 -3.31 10.92 8.33
CA LYS A 55 -1.87 11.22 8.33
C LYS A 55 -1.05 10.04 7.80
N GLY A 56 -1.70 8.97 7.34
CA GLY A 56 -1.05 7.75 6.88
C GLY A 56 -0.68 6.79 8.01
N ILE A 57 -1.11 7.04 9.26
CA ILE A 57 -0.62 6.30 10.43
C ILE A 57 -1.46 5.04 10.67
N SER A 58 -0.78 3.93 10.97
CA SER A 58 -1.39 2.67 11.43
C SER A 58 -0.67 2.12 12.67
N TYR A 59 -1.45 1.55 13.58
CA TYR A 59 -1.01 0.99 14.87
C TYR A 59 -1.14 -0.55 14.93
N TYR A 60 -1.33 -1.21 13.79
CA TYR A 60 -1.44 -2.66 13.75
C TYR A 60 -0.13 -3.31 14.19
N GLY A 61 -0.21 -4.17 15.21
CA GLY A 61 0.92 -4.98 15.67
C GLY A 61 1.33 -6.00 14.61
N GLU A 62 2.61 -6.37 14.61
CA GLU A 62 3.17 -7.21 13.55
C GLU A 62 2.62 -8.63 13.52
N ASP A 63 2.35 -9.23 14.68
CA ASP A 63 1.69 -10.54 14.76
C ASP A 63 0.32 -10.50 14.08
N THR A 64 -0.41 -9.39 14.26
CA THR A 64 -1.71 -9.18 13.61
C THR A 64 -1.55 -9.00 12.10
N ILE A 65 -0.52 -8.25 11.66
CA ILE A 65 -0.21 -8.10 10.23
C ILE A 65 0.17 -9.45 9.62
N CYS A 66 1.06 -10.22 10.26
CA CYS A 66 1.44 -11.55 9.82
C CYS A 66 0.21 -12.47 9.67
N TYR A 67 -0.65 -12.48 10.68
CA TYR A 67 -1.89 -13.25 10.66
C TYR A 67 -2.83 -12.82 9.51
N LEU A 68 -3.14 -11.53 9.39
CA LEU A 68 -4.07 -11.00 8.39
C LEU A 68 -3.56 -11.18 6.96
N LEU A 69 -2.26 -10.97 6.75
CA LEU A 69 -1.61 -11.05 5.44
C LEU A 69 -1.08 -12.45 5.12
N ARG A 70 -1.24 -13.41 6.03
CA ARG A 70 -0.75 -14.79 5.92
C ARG A 70 0.75 -14.84 5.62
N ILE A 71 1.50 -13.93 6.25
CA ILE A 71 2.96 -13.93 6.19
C ILE A 71 3.43 -14.91 7.28
N PRO A 72 4.09 -16.02 6.90
CA PRO A 72 4.30 -17.15 7.81
C PRO A 72 5.30 -16.86 8.93
N TYR A 73 6.18 -15.88 8.75
CA TYR A 73 7.24 -15.59 9.70
C TYR A 73 7.44 -14.08 9.89
N GLU A 74 7.64 -13.65 11.13
CA GLU A 74 7.91 -12.24 11.46
C GLU A 74 9.13 -11.70 10.73
N HIS A 75 10.20 -12.50 10.56
CA HIS A 75 11.40 -12.04 9.84
C HIS A 75 11.10 -11.67 8.37
N ALA A 76 10.15 -12.35 7.73
CA ALA A 76 9.72 -12.03 6.37
C ALA A 76 8.94 -10.72 6.33
N LEU A 77 8.11 -10.45 7.35
CA LEU A 77 7.45 -9.15 7.51
C LEU A 77 8.51 -8.05 7.76
N ARG A 78 9.45 -8.26 8.67
CA ARG A 78 10.54 -7.31 8.97
C ARG A 78 11.36 -6.94 7.73
N GLY A 79 11.73 -7.93 6.90
CA GLY A 79 12.41 -7.69 5.63
C GLY A 79 11.56 -6.86 4.67
N THR A 80 10.25 -7.17 4.57
CA THR A 80 9.30 -6.41 3.76
C THR A 80 9.16 -4.96 4.24
N ILE A 81 9.14 -4.73 5.55
CA ILE A 81 9.10 -3.40 6.16
C ILE A 81 10.37 -2.62 5.80
N ALA A 82 11.55 -3.24 5.97
CA ALA A 82 12.82 -2.60 5.68
C ALA A 82 12.91 -2.14 4.21
N GLU A 83 12.49 -2.99 3.27
CA GLU A 83 12.44 -2.69 1.84
C GLU A 83 11.51 -1.52 1.51
N LEU A 84 10.31 -1.47 2.10
CA LEU A 84 9.38 -0.37 1.88
C LEU A 84 9.86 0.95 2.54
N VAL A 85 10.55 0.86 3.68
CA VAL A 85 11.18 2.03 4.33
C VAL A 85 12.30 2.59 3.48
N ASP A 86 13.17 1.72 2.98
CA ASP A 86 14.31 2.11 2.16
C ASP A 86 13.88 2.71 0.80
N ARG A 87 12.75 2.27 0.25
CA ARG A 87 12.11 2.88 -0.92
C ARG A 87 11.38 4.19 -0.63
N GLY A 88 11.27 4.59 0.64
CA GLY A 88 10.55 5.80 1.07
C GLY A 88 9.03 5.70 0.87
N LEU A 89 8.47 4.49 0.87
CA LEU A 89 7.03 4.27 0.71
C LEU A 89 6.30 4.22 2.04
N ILE A 90 7.00 3.80 3.10
CA ILE A 90 6.52 3.85 4.47
C ILE A 90 7.61 4.38 5.41
N ALA A 91 7.22 4.87 6.57
CA ALA A 91 8.10 4.96 7.74
C ALA A 91 7.64 3.94 8.78
N TYR A 92 8.58 3.42 9.56
CA TYR A 92 8.31 2.46 10.63
C TYR A 92 9.13 2.78 11.88
N LYS A 93 8.45 2.92 13.03
CA LYS A 93 9.11 3.16 14.31
C LYS A 93 8.30 2.57 15.45
N ARG A 94 8.89 1.62 16.19
CA ARG A 94 8.33 1.05 17.44
C ARG A 94 6.85 0.62 17.31
N GLY A 95 6.52 -0.18 16.29
CA GLY A 95 5.16 -0.67 16.06
C GLY A 95 4.20 0.32 15.39
N VAL A 96 4.67 1.52 15.04
CA VAL A 96 3.89 2.52 14.31
C VAL A 96 4.35 2.59 12.87
N PHE A 97 3.40 2.43 11.95
CA PHE A 97 3.60 2.59 10.52
C PHE A 97 3.08 3.94 10.07
N GLN A 98 3.73 4.54 9.08
CA GLN A 98 3.20 5.68 8.35
C GLN A 98 3.35 5.45 6.85
N VAL A 99 2.26 5.48 6.09
CA VAL A 99 2.31 5.53 4.63
C VAL A 99 2.76 6.92 4.19
N LEU A 100 3.82 6.98 3.38
CA LEU A 100 4.43 8.24 2.96
C LEU A 100 3.87 8.73 1.61
N PRO A 101 3.94 10.03 1.32
CA PRO A 101 3.74 10.53 -0.03
C PRO A 101 4.70 9.85 -1.00
N LEU A 102 4.20 9.45 -2.19
CA LEU A 102 5.04 8.80 -3.17
C LEU A 102 6.18 9.73 -3.61
N PRO A 103 7.44 9.25 -3.62
CA PRO A 103 8.57 10.03 -4.10
C PRO A 103 8.38 10.41 -5.58
N PRO A 104 9.14 11.37 -6.13
CA PRO A 104 8.95 11.81 -7.52
C PRO A 104 9.08 10.69 -8.56
N LYS A 105 9.89 9.66 -8.26
CA LYS A 105 10.11 8.49 -9.10
C LYS A 105 10.30 7.25 -8.22
N PRO A 106 9.93 6.05 -8.71
CA PRO A 106 10.19 4.82 -7.99
C PRO A 106 11.70 4.51 -7.98
N SER A 107 12.20 4.05 -6.84
CA SER A 107 13.59 3.60 -6.67
C SER A 107 13.63 2.08 -6.46
N ARG A 108 14.76 1.43 -6.79
CA ARG A 108 14.95 0.00 -6.53
C ARG A 108 15.28 -0.33 -5.06
N GLY A 109 15.29 0.67 -4.19
CA GLY A 109 15.92 0.58 -2.87
C GLY A 109 17.44 0.58 -2.96
N ALA A 110 18.13 0.85 -1.85
CA ALA A 110 19.52 0.50 -1.63
C ALA A 110 19.66 -1.04 -1.75
N GLN A 111 20.60 -1.47 -2.59
CA GLN A 111 20.99 -2.87 -2.71
C GLN A 111 21.71 -3.35 -1.46
#